data_AF-A0A259PER9-F1
#
_entry.id   AF-A0A259PER9-F1
#
_cell.length_a   1.000
_cell.length_b   1.000
_cell.length_c   1.000
_cell.angle_alpha   90.00
_cell.angle_beta   90.00
_cell.angle_gamma   90.00
#
_symmetry.space_group_name_H-M   'P 1'
#
loop_
_entity.id
_entity.type
_entity.pdbx_description
1 polymer ?
#
loop_
_entity_poly.entity_id
_entity_poly.type
_entity_poly.pdbx_seq_one_letter_code
_entity_poly.pdbx_strand_id
1 'polypeptide(L)' 'MRTVDRARFLPPDQVFHAREDRALPLFHGQTGSQPSTVAAMLRLLQVPVGGRVLDVGSGSGWST' A
#
# COMPACT_ATOMS: atom_id res chain seq x y z
N MET A 1 8.80 2.10 4.55
CA MET A 1 8.01 2.49 3.36
C MET A 1 8.29 3.94 2.93
N ARG A 2 9.54 4.40 2.88
CA ARG A 2 9.87 5.80 2.51
C ARG A 2 10.33 5.96 1.05
N THR A 3 10.63 4.85 0.38
CA THR A 3 11.20 4.81 -0.98
C THR A 3 10.14 4.84 -2.07
N VAL A 4 8.89 4.46 -1.77
CA VAL A 4 7.77 4.45 -2.72
C VAL A 4 6.73 5.48 -2.26
N ASP A 5 6.51 6.50 -3.06
CA ASP A 5 5.58 7.58 -2.78
C ASP A 5 4.12 7.12 -2.95
N ARG A 6 3.41 6.94 -1.81
CA ARG A 6 2.01 6.49 -1.77
C ARG A 6 1.09 7.39 -2.59
N ALA A 7 1.38 8.69 -2.72
CA ALA A 7 0.52 9.63 -3.46
C ALA A 7 0.31 9.21 -4.93
N ARG A 8 1.28 8.51 -5.53
CA ARG A 8 1.22 8.06 -6.94
C ARG A 8 0.23 6.92 -7.18
N PHE A 9 -0.27 6.31 -6.10
CA PHE A 9 -1.15 5.15 -6.13
C PHE A 9 -2.56 5.49 -5.62
N LEU A 10 -2.85 6.78 -5.41
CA LEU A 10 -4.12 7.26 -4.88
C LEU A 10 -4.92 8.02 -5.94
N PRO A 11 -6.27 7.97 -5.89
CA PRO A 11 -7.12 8.88 -6.63
C PRO A 11 -6.80 10.36 -6.32
N PRO A 12 -7.04 11.29 -7.27
CA PRO A 12 -6.68 12.70 -7.11
C PRO A 12 -7.21 13.37 -5.83
N ASP A 13 -8.42 13.03 -5.40
CA ASP A 13 -9.07 13.53 -4.20
C ASP A 13 -8.42 13.02 -2.89
N GLN A 14 -7.65 11.93 -2.95
CA GLN A 14 -6.99 11.32 -1.79
C GLN A 14 -5.50 11.69 -1.66
N VAL A 15 -4.91 12.36 -2.66
CA VAL A 15 -3.47 12.69 -2.67
C VAL A 15 -3.07 13.53 -1.44
N PHE A 16 -3.91 14.46 -0.99
CA PHE A 16 -3.65 15.28 0.18
C PHE A 16 -3.56 14.47 1.49
N HIS A 17 -4.23 13.32 1.52
CA HIS A 17 -4.24 12.40 2.67
C HIS A 17 -3.14 11.33 2.58
N ALA A 18 -2.27 11.35 1.56
CA ALA A 18 -1.30 10.28 1.32
C ALA A 18 -0.38 9.97 2.52
N ARG A 19 -0.10 10.96 3.37
CA ARG A 19 0.76 10.81 4.56
C ARG A 19 0.02 10.33 5.81
N GLU A 20 -1.31 10.26 5.76
CA GLU A 20 -2.10 9.83 6.91
C GLU A 20 -1.98 8.32 7.11
N ASP A 21 -1.79 7.91 8.35
CA ASP A 21 -1.80 6.49 8.72
C ASP A 21 -3.23 5.99 8.88
N ARG A 22 -3.96 5.93 7.77
CA ARG A 22 -5.29 5.33 7.68
C ARG A 22 -5.55 4.76 6.30
N ALA A 23 -6.59 3.92 6.25
CA ALA A 23 -7.12 3.42 5.00
C ALA A 23 -7.79 4.56 4.23
N LEU A 24 -7.61 4.59 2.91
CA LEU A 24 -8.15 5.63 2.03
C LEU A 24 -9.00 5.00 0.92
N PRO A 25 -10.12 5.61 0.50
CA PRO A 25 -10.90 5.12 -0.63
C PRO A 25 -10.08 5.04 -1.92
N LEU A 26 -10.37 4.03 -2.74
CA LEU A 26 -9.89 3.89 -4.11
C LEU A 26 -11.09 3.85 -5.08
N PHE A 27 -10.80 3.74 -6.37
CA PHE A 27 -11.83 3.49 -7.38
C PHE A 27 -12.54 2.15 -7.16
N HIS A 28 -13.78 2.05 -7.65
CA HIS A 28 -14.59 0.83 -7.62
C HIS A 28 -14.87 0.28 -6.20
N GLY A 29 -14.95 1.18 -5.20
CA GLY A 29 -15.25 0.79 -3.81
C GLY A 29 -14.11 0.05 -3.09
N GLN A 30 -12.93 -0.04 -3.70
CA GLN A 30 -11.75 -0.60 -3.06
C GLN A 30 -11.17 0.38 -2.03
N THR A 31 -10.25 -0.12 -1.20
CA THR A 31 -9.59 0.67 -0.16
C THR A 31 -8.08 0.48 -0.24
N GLY A 32 -7.35 1.59 -0.22
CA GLY A 32 -5.90 1.63 -0.11
C GLY A 32 -5.50 1.44 1.34
N SER A 33 -4.71 0.40 1.60
CA SER A 33 -4.32 -0.03 2.95
C SER A 33 -3.65 1.08 3.77
N GLN A 34 -3.87 1.04 5.08
CA GLN A 34 -3.18 1.86 6.06
C GLN A 34 -1.67 1.55 6.06
N PRO A 35 -0.78 2.56 6.03
CA PRO A 35 0.67 2.38 6.00
C PRO A 35 1.23 1.47 7.11
N SER A 36 0.79 1.63 8.36
CA SER A 36 1.25 0.79 9.47
C SER A 36 0.85 -0.68 9.29
N THR A 37 -0.35 -0.95 8.76
CA THR A 37 -0.80 -2.31 8.41
C THR A 37 0.11 -2.93 7.35
N VAL A 38 0.38 -2.23 6.24
CA VAL A 38 1.29 -2.74 5.20
C VAL A 38 2.70 -2.97 5.76
N ALA A 39 3.21 -2.03 6.57
CA ALA A 39 4.52 -2.19 7.20
C ALA A 39 4.57 -3.39 8.17
N ALA A 40 3.49 -3.68 8.89
CA ALA A 40 3.40 -4.87 9.73
C ALA A 40 3.38 -6.16 8.88
N MET A 41 2.56 -6.21 7.83
CA MET A 41 2.49 -7.35 6.91
C MET A 41 3.85 -7.68 6.29
N LEU A 42 4.56 -6.67 5.78
CA LEU A 42 5.88 -6.85 5.18
C LEU A 42 6.94 -7.31 6.19
N ARG A 43 6.88 -6.85 7.45
CA ARG A 43 7.79 -7.33 8.52
C ARG A 43 7.53 -8.79 8.86
N LEU A 44 6.26 -9.19 8.92
CA LEU A 44 5.87 -10.57 9.24
C LEU A 44 6.22 -11.56 8.12
N LEU A 45 6.23 -11.10 6.87
CA LEU A 45 6.49 -11.95 5.70
C LEU A 45 7.97 -12.43 5.61
N GLN A 46 8.90 -11.68 6.21
CA GLN A 46 10.34 -12.05 6.31
C GLN A 46 10.96 -12.54 4.98
N VAL A 47 10.68 -11.84 3.88
CA VAL A 47 11.11 -12.24 2.54
C VAL A 47 12.63 -12.08 2.39
N PRO A 48 13.37 -13.14 2.01
CA PRO A 48 14.81 -13.03 1.72
C PRO A 48 15.04 -12.31 0.38
N VAL A 49 16.24 -11.75 0.19
CA VAL A 49 16.66 -11.23 -1.11
C VAL A 49 16.58 -12.34 -2.16
N GLY A 50 15.88 -12.07 -3.27
CA GLY A 50 15.62 -13.07 -4.32
C GLY A 50 14.42 -13.98 -4.07
N GLY A 51 13.68 -13.79 -2.97
CA GLY A 51 12.43 -14.49 -2.71
C GLY A 51 11.34 -14.18 -3.75
N ARG A 52 10.42 -15.13 -3.94
CA ARG A 52 9.22 -14.96 -4.77
C ARG A 52 8.01 -14.75 -3.88
N VAL A 53 7.22 -13.73 -4.17
CA VAL A 53 6.03 -13.34 -3.41
C VAL A 53 4.82 -13.36 -4.33
N LEU A 54 3.69 -13.87 -3.83
CA LEU A 54 2.39 -13.71 -4.44
C LEU A 54 1.60 -12.68 -3.65
N ASP A 55 1.22 -11.59 -4.30
CA ASP A 55 0.30 -10.59 -3.77
C ASP A 55 -1.11 -10.85 -4.31
N VAL A 56 -2.09 -10.99 -3.42
CA VAL A 56 -3.49 -11.26 -3.79
C VAL A 56 -4.33 -10.04 -3.42
N GLY A 57 -4.90 -9.40 -4.45
CA GLY A 57 -5.68 -8.18 -4.29
C GLY A 57 -4.84 -6.92 -4.41
N SER A 58 -4.15 -6.76 -5.54
CA SER A 58 -3.19 -5.66 -5.76
C SER A 58 -3.81 -4.27 -5.58
N GLY A 59 -5.11 -4.10 -5.79
CA GLY A 59 -5.83 -2.85 -5.54
C GLY A 59 -5.18 -1.67 -6.26
N SER A 60 -4.51 -0.78 -5.52
CA SER A 60 -3.75 0.35 -6.07
C SER A 60 -2.37 -0.02 -6.66
N GLY A 61 -1.80 -1.15 -6.26
CA GLY A 61 -0.44 -1.58 -6.60
C GLY A 61 0.67 -0.97 -5.73
N TRP A 62 0.33 -0.22 -4.67
CA TRP A 62 1.33 0.46 -3.84
C TRP A 62 2.26 -0.49 -3.07
N SER A 63 1.77 -1.66 -2.67
CA SER A 63 2.49 -2.64 -1.85
C SER A 63 3.01 -3.85 -2.62
N THR A 64 2.90 -3.83 -3.95
CA THR A 64 3.32 -4.92 -4.84
C THR A 64 4.76 -4.75 -5.29
#